data_AF-A0A843B5I4-F1
#
_entry.id   AF-A0A843B5I4-F1
#
_cell.length_a   1.000
_cell.length_b   1.000
_cell.length_c   1.000
_cell.angle_alpha   90.00
_cell.angle_beta   90.00
_cell.angle_gamma   90.00
#
_symmetry.space_group_name_H-M   'P 1'
#
loop_
_entity.id
_entity.type
_entity.pdbx_description
1 polymer ?
#
loop_
_entity_poly.entity_id
_entity_poly.type
_entity_poly.pdbx_seq_one_letter_code
_entity_poly.pdbx_strand_id
1 'polypeptide(L)'
;MQTTLDLLEKALAQQPAPYWTERLNLARTTLATAKVRAHLSPAIAGALAEEMGEDPQKWMVIAALEGERDSACKSRMVRKFLTGAAIAGTLMGASGAATAAVANMTQAADGLYIMLNQMRY
;
A
#
# COMPACT_ATOMS: atom_id res chain seq x y z
N MET A 1 -5.08 -3.83 -3.39
CA MET A 1 -4.24 -2.99 -2.52
C MET A 1 -4.33 -1.58 -3.07
N GLN A 2 -4.47 -0.55 -2.24
CA GLN A 2 -4.36 0.84 -2.73
C GLN A 2 -2.97 1.00 -3.35
N THR A 3 -2.89 1.56 -4.56
CA THR A 3 -1.62 1.74 -5.26
C THR A 3 -1.13 3.18 -5.19
N THR A 4 0.18 3.38 -5.27
CA THR A 4 0.74 4.75 -5.33
C THR A 4 0.35 5.50 -6.61
N LEU A 5 -0.02 4.78 -7.67
CA LEU A 5 -0.63 5.40 -8.85
C LEU A 5 -2.05 5.89 -8.57
N ASP A 6 -2.84 5.19 -7.74
CA ASP A 6 -4.15 5.68 -7.32
C ASP A 6 -4.02 7.01 -6.57
N LEU A 7 -2.98 7.15 -5.72
CA LEU A 7 -2.67 8.42 -5.04
C LEU A 7 -2.31 9.51 -6.06
N LEU A 8 -1.47 9.17 -7.05
CA LEU A 8 -1.09 10.11 -8.10
C LEU A 8 -2.29 10.55 -8.93
N GLU A 9 -3.19 9.64 -9.30
CA GLU A 9 -4.39 9.98 -10.06
C GLU A 9 -5.32 10.90 -9.28
N LYS A 10 -5.53 10.63 -7.99
CA LYS A 10 -6.30 11.54 -7.11
C LYS A 10 -5.68 12.93 -7.05
N ALA A 11 -4.36 13.02 -6.91
CA ALA A 11 -3.66 14.30 -6.90
C ALA A 11 -3.79 15.03 -8.25
N LEU A 12 -3.65 14.30 -9.37
CA LEU A 12 -3.79 14.84 -10.71
C LEU A 12 -5.21 15.31 -11.05
N ALA A 13 -6.22 14.75 -10.40
CA ALA A 13 -7.60 15.21 -10.51
C ALA A 13 -7.82 16.58 -9.82
N GLN A 14 -7.01 16.93 -8.82
CA GLN A 14 -7.09 18.22 -8.13
C GLN A 14 -6.24 19.30 -8.80
N GLN A 15 -5.01 18.95 -9.16
CA GLN A 15 -4.04 19.88 -9.75
C GLN A 15 -3.20 19.19 -10.83
N PRO A 16 -2.77 19.89 -11.88
CA PRO A 16 -2.04 19.28 -12.98
C PRO A 16 -0.61 18.88 -12.56
N ALA A 17 0.02 17.95 -13.30
CA ALA A 17 1.36 17.44 -12.98
C ALA A 17 2.44 18.52 -12.77
N PRO A 18 2.51 19.63 -13.54
CA PRO A 18 3.48 20.69 -13.31
C PRO A 18 3.37 21.33 -11.92
N TYR A 19 2.14 21.55 -11.44
CA TYR A 19 1.88 22.09 -10.11
C TYR A 19 2.52 21.20 -9.03
N TRP A 20 2.30 19.89 -9.10
CA TRP A 20 2.88 18.95 -8.14
C TRP A 20 4.39 18.84 -8.24
N THR A 21 4.97 18.91 -9.46
CA THR A 21 6.43 18.92 -9.59
C THR A 21 7.06 20.16 -8.99
N GLU A 22 6.43 21.33 -9.12
CA GLU A 22 6.93 22.57 -8.52
C GLU A 22 6.73 22.56 -7.00
N ARG A 23 5.54 22.15 -6.55
CA ARG A 23 5.19 22.06 -5.13
C ARG A 23 6.10 21.12 -4.35
N LEU A 24 6.42 19.96 -4.92
CA LEU A 24 7.28 18.95 -4.31
C LEU A 24 8.77 19.13 -4.64
N ASN A 25 9.14 20.21 -5.34
CA ASN A 25 10.50 20.48 -5.79
C ASN A 25 11.16 19.30 -6.55
N LEU A 26 10.43 18.73 -7.49
CA LEU A 26 10.84 17.60 -8.33
C LEU A 26 11.18 18.06 -9.74
N ALA A 27 12.07 17.31 -10.41
CA ALA A 27 12.26 17.47 -11.85
C ALA A 27 10.95 17.22 -12.61
N ARG A 28 10.71 17.97 -13.69
CA ARG A 28 9.47 17.90 -14.50
C ARG A 28 9.18 16.49 -15.05
N THR A 29 10.22 15.69 -15.26
CA THR A 29 10.12 14.32 -15.77
C THR A 29 9.86 13.26 -14.70
N THR A 30 9.98 13.61 -13.41
CA THR A 30 9.90 12.65 -12.30
C THR A 30 8.56 11.92 -12.25
N LEU A 31 7.43 12.65 -12.31
CA LEU A 31 6.10 12.04 -12.28
C LEU A 31 5.81 11.21 -13.55
N ALA A 32 6.30 11.66 -14.71
CA ALA A 32 6.18 10.90 -15.95
C ALA A 32 6.96 9.58 -15.88
N THR A 33 8.17 9.62 -15.30
CA THR A 33 9.02 8.44 -15.11
C THR A 33 8.38 7.45 -14.14
N ALA A 34 7.77 7.93 -13.07
CA ALA A 34 7.04 7.10 -12.12
C ALA A 34 5.84 6.38 -12.77
N LYS A 35 5.08 7.06 -13.63
CA LYS A 35 4.00 6.43 -14.41
C LYS A 35 4.52 5.31 -15.32
N VAL A 36 5.65 5.53 -16.00
CA VAL A 36 6.28 4.51 -16.85
C VAL A 36 6.77 3.31 -16.03
N ARG A 37 7.28 3.55 -14.81
CA ARG A 37 7.70 2.49 -13.88
C ARG A 37 6.55 1.83 -13.12
N ALA A 38 5.33 2.32 -13.32
CA ALA A 38 4.10 1.86 -12.68
C ALA A 38 4.06 2.01 -11.13
N HIS A 39 4.95 2.80 -10.53
CA HIS A 39 4.95 3.08 -9.09
C HIS A 39 5.65 4.40 -8.76
N LEU A 40 5.29 5.02 -7.63
CA LEU A 40 6.03 6.15 -7.05
C LEU A 40 7.20 5.63 -6.20
N SER A 41 8.20 6.49 -5.96
CA SER A 41 9.20 6.21 -4.92
C SER A 41 8.60 6.51 -3.53
N PRO A 42 9.10 5.88 -2.45
CA PRO A 42 8.60 6.13 -1.10
C PRO A 42 8.61 7.60 -0.71
N ALA A 43 9.70 8.33 -1.03
CA ALA A 43 9.79 9.75 -0.72
C ALA A 43 8.73 10.59 -1.44
N ILE A 44 8.47 10.32 -2.72
CA ILE A 44 7.45 11.07 -3.49
C ILE A 44 6.05 10.72 -2.99
N ALA A 45 5.78 9.43 -2.71
CA ALA A 45 4.49 8.99 -2.19
C ALA A 45 4.18 9.64 -0.84
N GLY A 46 5.16 9.69 0.08
CA GLY A 46 5.01 10.35 1.37
C GLY A 46 4.74 11.85 1.25
N ALA A 47 5.56 12.56 0.47
CA ALA A 47 5.41 14.01 0.29
C ALA A 47 4.10 14.38 -0.43
N LEU A 48 3.68 13.58 -1.42
CA LEU A 48 2.40 13.78 -2.10
C LEU A 48 1.23 13.50 -1.16
N ALA A 49 1.32 12.46 -0.33
CA ALA A 49 0.29 12.15 0.67
C ALA A 49 0.13 13.27 1.71
N GLU A 50 1.23 13.85 2.17
CA GLU A 50 1.22 14.98 3.11
C GLU A 50 0.44 16.18 2.56
N GLU A 51 0.70 16.56 1.31
CA GLU A 51 -0.01 17.66 0.64
C GLU A 51 -1.49 17.32 0.38
N MET A 52 -1.82 16.04 0.23
CA MET A 52 -3.19 15.55 0.05
C MET A 52 -3.94 15.35 1.38
N GLY A 53 -3.30 15.58 2.52
CA GLY A 53 -3.88 15.34 3.86
C GLY A 53 -4.07 13.86 4.19
N GLU A 54 -3.37 12.96 3.50
CA GLU A 54 -3.31 11.53 3.81
C GLU A 54 -2.10 11.20 4.70
N ASP A 55 -2.05 10.00 5.29
CA ASP A 55 -0.94 9.57 6.15
C ASP A 55 0.36 9.31 5.34
N PRO A 56 1.41 10.13 5.48
CA PRO A 56 2.65 9.99 4.71
C PRO A 56 3.35 8.66 4.98
N GLN A 57 3.37 8.20 6.25
CA GLN A 57 4.08 6.99 6.63
C GLN A 57 3.45 5.76 5.98
N LYS A 58 2.11 5.71 5.96
CA LYS A 58 1.37 4.65 5.28
C LYS A 58 1.72 4.61 3.78
N TRP A 59 1.74 5.75 3.11
CA TRP A 59 2.02 5.82 1.67
C TRP A 59 3.48 5.52 1.32
N MET A 60 4.43 5.88 2.18
CA MET A 60 5.83 5.46 2.05
C MET A 60 5.97 3.94 2.09
N VAL A 61 5.26 3.28 3.02
CA VAL A 61 5.30 1.82 3.15
C VAL A 61 4.66 1.13 1.94
N ILE A 62 3.51 1.64 1.46
CA ILE A 62 2.87 1.11 0.25
C ILE A 62 3.84 1.17 -0.94
N ALA A 63 4.46 2.33 -1.17
CA ALA A 63 5.45 2.51 -2.25
C ALA A 63 6.66 1.57 -2.12
N ALA A 64 7.15 1.37 -0.90
CA ALA A 64 8.27 0.46 -0.65
C ALA A 64 7.90 -1.00 -0.98
N LEU A 65 6.68 -1.42 -0.60
CA LEU A 65 6.19 -2.76 -0.91
C LEU A 65 5.90 -2.97 -2.39
N GLU A 66 5.47 -1.93 -3.12
CA GLU A 66 5.26 -2.00 -4.57
C GLU A 66 6.55 -2.24 -5.35
N GLY A 67 7.64 -1.57 -4.96
CA GLY A 67 8.96 -1.74 -5.59
C GLY A 67 9.68 -3.03 -5.21
N GLU A 68 9.20 -3.76 -4.20
CA GLU A 68 9.84 -4.98 -3.71
C GLU A 68 9.51 -6.19 -4.59
N ARG A 69 10.48 -7.10 -4.74
CA ARG A 69 10.29 -8.33 -5.51
C ARG A 69 9.26 -9.25 -4.83
N ASP A 70 8.49 -9.97 -5.64
CA ASP A 70 7.53 -10.93 -5.13
C ASP A 70 8.21 -12.02 -4.30
N SER A 71 7.77 -12.12 -3.05
CA SER A 71 8.30 -13.03 -2.05
C SER A 71 7.24 -13.33 -0.99
N ALA A 72 7.43 -14.42 -0.26
CA ALA A 72 6.62 -14.72 0.93
C ALA A 72 6.73 -13.60 1.98
N CYS A 73 7.89 -12.94 2.06
CA CYS A 73 8.12 -11.80 2.95
C CYS A 73 7.23 -10.61 2.58
N LYS A 74 7.23 -10.20 1.30
CA LYS A 74 6.36 -9.13 0.76
C LYS A 74 4.89 -9.44 1.04
N SER A 75 4.44 -10.66 0.72
CA SER A 75 3.05 -11.08 0.96
C SER A 75 2.64 -10.95 2.43
N ARG A 76 3.52 -11.36 3.36
CA ARG A 76 3.29 -11.21 4.81
C ARG A 76 3.25 -9.74 5.24
N MET A 77 4.14 -8.90 4.73
CA MET A 77 4.17 -7.47 5.08
C MET A 77 2.96 -6.72 4.53
N VAL A 78 2.58 -6.98 3.28
CA VAL A 78 1.35 -6.46 2.66
C VAL A 78 0.13 -6.83 3.50
N ARG A 79 0.02 -8.11 3.93
CA ARG A 79 -1.05 -8.54 4.85
C ARG A 79 -1.00 -7.76 6.17
N LYS A 80 0.17 -7.62 6.80
CA LYS A 80 0.30 -6.84 8.05
C LYS A 80 -0.10 -5.38 7.92
N PHE A 81 0.25 -4.71 6.83
CA PHE A 81 -0.05 -3.28 6.67
C PHE A 81 -1.47 -3.02 6.14
N LEU A 82 -2.03 -3.93 5.33
CA LEU A 82 -3.43 -3.86 4.92
C LEU A 82 -4.39 -4.23 6.06
N THR A 83 -4.03 -5.22 6.90
CA THR A 83 -4.84 -5.63 8.05
C THR A 83 -4.57 -4.77 9.28
N GLY A 84 -3.32 -4.33 9.50
CA GLY A 84 -2.90 -3.51 10.65
C GLY A 84 -3.56 -2.13 10.69
N ALA A 85 -3.83 -1.53 9.52
CA ALA A 85 -4.64 -0.31 9.42
C ALA A 85 -6.07 -0.51 9.95
N ALA A 86 -6.64 -1.73 9.85
CA ALA A 86 -7.93 -2.04 10.44
C ALA A 86 -7.86 -2.18 11.98
N ILE A 87 -6.73 -2.66 12.54
CA ILE A 87 -6.60 -2.86 14.00
C ILE A 87 -6.44 -1.52 14.73
N ALA A 88 -5.74 -0.54 14.13
CA ALA A 88 -5.63 0.81 14.69
C ALA A 88 -7.00 1.53 14.76
N GLY A 89 -7.88 1.30 13.78
CA GLY A 89 -9.27 1.78 13.83
C GLY A 89 -10.17 0.99 14.78
N THR A 90 -9.93 -0.32 14.94
CA THR A 90 -10.79 -1.19 15.77
C THR A 90 -10.49 -1.08 17.27
N LEU A 91 -9.26 -0.72 17.67
CA LEU A 91 -8.92 -0.53 19.08
C LEU A 91 -9.52 0.75 19.70
N MET A 92 -10.04 1.68 18.88
CA MET A 92 -10.76 2.87 19.34
C MET A 92 -12.29 2.70 19.38
N GLY A 93 -12.82 1.52 19.04
CA GLY A 93 -14.26 1.26 19.21
C GLY A 93 -14.77 0.01 18.52
N ALA A 94 -14.59 -1.18 19.11
CA ALA A 94 -15.62 -2.23 19.13
C ALA A 94 -15.18 -3.42 20.00
N SER A 95 -16.03 -3.72 20.96
CA SER A 95 -16.03 -4.90 21.85
C SER A 95 -15.69 -6.23 21.16
N GLY A 96 -14.51 -6.77 21.46
CA GLY A 96 -14.27 -8.09 22.06
C GLY A 96 -14.72 -9.41 21.41
N ALA A 97 -15.63 -9.45 20.43
CA ALA A 97 -16.25 -10.72 20.00
C ALA A 97 -15.96 -11.12 18.53
N ALA A 98 -15.64 -10.18 17.65
CA ALA A 98 -15.49 -10.47 16.21
C ALA A 98 -14.09 -11.00 15.80
N THR A 99 -13.09 -10.91 16.69
CA THR A 99 -11.68 -11.23 16.37
C THR A 99 -11.42 -12.72 16.13
N ALA A 100 -12.24 -13.63 16.66
CA ALA A 100 -12.03 -15.07 16.52
C ALA A 100 -12.42 -15.61 15.12
N ALA A 101 -13.44 -15.03 14.48
CA ALA A 101 -13.93 -15.53 13.19
C ALA A 101 -12.96 -15.23 12.02
N VAL A 102 -12.32 -14.06 12.05
CA VAL A 102 -11.40 -13.64 10.98
C VAL A 102 -10.10 -14.45 11.01
N ALA A 103 -9.59 -14.77 12.20
CA ALA A 103 -8.39 -15.60 12.36
C ALA A 103 -8.57 -17.00 11.77
N ASN A 104 -9.77 -17.58 11.93
CA ASN A 104 -10.06 -18.95 11.51
C ASN A 104 -10.21 -19.08 9.97
N MET A 105 -10.75 -18.07 9.27
CA MET A 105 -10.80 -18.08 7.79
C MET A 105 -9.42 -17.96 7.15
N THR A 106 -8.50 -17.19 7.74
CA THR A 106 -7.12 -17.07 7.23
C THR A 106 -6.32 -18.36 7.37
N GLN A 107 -6.52 -19.12 8.44
CA GLN A 107 -5.79 -20.37 8.69
C GLN A 107 -6.22 -21.49 7.74
N ALA A 108 -7.50 -21.55 7.36
CA ALA A 108 -8.01 -22.49 6.37
C ALA A 108 -7.47 -22.22 4.95
N ALA A 109 -7.31 -20.95 4.57
CA ALA A 109 -6.73 -20.56 3.27
C ALA A 109 -5.23 -20.87 3.18
N ASP A 110 -4.48 -20.67 4.27
CA ASP A 110 -3.05 -20.98 4.32
C ASP A 110 -2.79 -22.51 4.25
N GLY A 111 -3.69 -23.34 4.81
CA GLY A 111 -3.62 -24.81 4.68
C GLY A 111 -3.80 -25.31 3.24
N LEU A 112 -4.74 -24.72 2.50
CA LEU A 112 -5.04 -25.10 1.12
C LEU A 112 -3.91 -24.69 0.14
N TYR A 113 -3.30 -23.52 0.36
CA TYR A 113 -2.22 -23.03 -0.48
C TYR A 113 -0.91 -23.82 -0.28
N ILE A 114 -0.61 -24.23 0.95
CA ILE A 114 0.55 -25.09 1.25
C ILE A 114 0.35 -26.49 0.67
N MET A 115 -0.87 -27.05 0.77
CA MET A 115 -1.17 -28.40 0.28
C MET A 115 -1.12 -28.49 -1.25
N LEU A 116 -1.61 -27.47 -1.96
CA LEU A 116 -1.56 -27.41 -3.43
C LEU A 116 -0.14 -27.22 -3.97
N ASN A 117 0.75 -26.57 -3.22
CA ASN A 117 2.14 -26.35 -3.64
C ASN A 117 3.05 -27.58 -3.37
N GLN A 118 2.65 -28.47 -2.46
CA GLN A 118 3.38 -29.72 -2.13
C GLN A 118 3.06 -30.88 -3.10
N MET A 119 2.01 -30.78 -3.94
CA MET A 119 1.63 -31.81 -4.92
C MET A 119 2.23 -31.59 -6.33
N ARG A 120 3.17 -30.66 -6.50
CA ARG A 120 3.81 -30.33 -7.79
C ARG A 120 5.25 -30.86 -7.95
N TYR A 121 5.64 -31.87 -7.18
CA TYR A 121 6.88 -32.63 -7.38
C TYR A 121 6.63 -34.13 -7.25
#